data_AF-A0A954T5T8-F1
#
_entry.id   AF-A0A954T5T8-F1
#
_cell.length_a   1.000
_cell.length_b   1.000
_cell.length_c   1.000
_cell.angle_alpha   90.00
_cell.angle_beta   90.00
_cell.angle_gamma   90.00
#
_symmetry.space_group_name_H-M   'P 1'
#
loop_
_entity.id
_entity.type
_entity.pdbx_description
1 polymer ?
#
loop_
_entity_poly.entity_id
_entity_poly.type
_entity_poly.pdbx_seq_one_letter_code
_entity_poly.pdbx_strand_id
1 'polypeptide(L)'
;MHNTTRLLTVLILISCCGSRLALAQPSDVIDLGSRRELFIDDYLIGEMQDVELLAHQPRREEIALTFDKPWEGNGCGYFTVLHDSQEGVYRMYYHAWQIPTGVEGGGPLTIAYCESEDGIHWKRPSLGLCEFNGSKDNNILLDKLADGGS
;
A
#
# COMPACT_ATOMS: atom_id res chain seq x y z
N MET A 1 76.58 28.62 -37.65
CA MET A 1 75.79 28.44 -36.42
C MET A 1 74.58 27.60 -36.77
N HIS A 2 74.61 26.32 -36.38
CA HIS A 2 73.50 25.37 -36.56
C HIS A 2 72.35 25.73 -35.62
N ASN A 3 71.10 25.64 -36.09
CA ASN A 3 70.08 25.01 -35.27
C ASN A 3 68.92 24.45 -36.11
N THR A 4 68.95 23.13 -36.24
CA THR A 4 67.87 22.25 -36.68
C THR A 4 66.73 22.26 -35.67
N THR A 5 65.50 22.53 -36.09
CA THR A 5 64.29 22.20 -35.31
C THR A 5 63.51 21.15 -36.07
N ARG A 6 63.47 19.94 -35.51
CA ARG A 6 62.84 18.75 -36.09
C ARG A 6 61.31 18.83 -35.94
N LEU A 7 60.60 18.50 -37.01
CA LEU A 7 59.19 18.10 -37.01
C LEU A 7 58.97 16.98 -35.99
N LEU A 8 58.05 17.16 -35.04
CA LEU A 8 57.38 16.05 -34.36
C LEU A 8 55.98 15.90 -34.96
N THR A 9 55.82 14.91 -35.82
CA THR A 9 54.53 14.42 -36.27
C THR A 9 53.98 13.52 -35.15
N VAL A 10 52.97 13.98 -34.42
CA VAL A 10 52.23 13.15 -33.46
C VAL A 10 51.11 12.43 -34.23
N LEU A 11 51.33 11.16 -34.59
CA LEU A 11 50.23 10.28 -35.01
C LEU A 11 49.45 9.87 -33.76
N ILE A 12 48.31 10.50 -33.52
CA ILE A 12 47.32 9.99 -32.56
C ILE A 12 46.57 8.86 -33.28
N LEU A 13 46.91 7.61 -32.93
CA LEU A 13 46.09 6.44 -33.24
C LEU A 13 44.75 6.59 -32.49
N ILE A 14 43.73 7.06 -33.20
CA ILE A 14 42.33 6.92 -32.78
C ILE A 14 42.04 5.42 -32.87
N SER A 15 42.35 4.70 -31.79
CA SER A 15 41.74 3.40 -31.53
C SER A 15 40.27 3.67 -31.29
N CYS A 16 39.46 3.57 -32.36
CA CYS A 16 38.02 3.34 -32.22
C CYS A 16 37.86 2.02 -31.46
N CYS A 17 37.95 2.07 -30.13
CA CYS A 17 37.26 1.12 -29.28
C CYS A 17 35.81 1.19 -29.76
N GLY A 18 35.39 0.16 -30.47
CA GLY A 18 34.02 0.04 -30.96
C GLY A 18 33.09 0.08 -29.77
N SER A 19 32.61 1.27 -29.43
CA SER A 19 31.39 1.45 -28.69
C SER A 19 30.32 0.81 -29.56
N ARG A 20 30.03 -0.46 -29.30
CA ARG A 20 28.78 -1.03 -29.77
C ARG A 20 27.71 -0.15 -29.14
N LEU A 21 27.12 0.75 -29.92
CA LEU A 21 25.77 1.19 -29.64
C LEU A 21 24.97 -0.11 -29.59
N ALA A 22 24.64 -0.55 -28.38
CA ALA A 22 23.63 -1.54 -28.19
C ALA A 22 22.34 -0.88 -28.70
N LEU A 23 21.99 -1.16 -29.96
CA LEU A 23 20.67 -0.85 -30.46
C LEU A 23 19.71 -1.59 -29.54
N ALA A 24 18.94 -0.82 -28.75
CA ALA A 24 17.83 -1.36 -27.99
C ALA A 24 16.97 -2.16 -28.97
N GLN A 25 16.89 -3.47 -28.74
CA GLN A 25 15.94 -4.28 -29.49
C GLN A 25 14.54 -3.71 -29.21
N PRO A 26 13.66 -3.58 -30.21
CA PRO A 26 12.28 -3.19 -29.94
C PRO A 26 11.72 -4.13 -28.89
N SER A 27 11.29 -3.59 -27.74
CA SER A 27 10.49 -4.36 -26.81
C SER A 27 9.25 -4.84 -27.56
N ASP A 28 8.90 -6.12 -27.45
CA ASP A 28 7.67 -6.63 -28.03
C ASP A 28 6.50 -5.72 -27.62
N VAL A 29 5.67 -5.33 -28.59
CA VAL A 29 4.50 -4.48 -28.31
C VAL A 29 3.58 -5.22 -27.35
N ILE A 30 3.41 -4.68 -26.15
CA ILE A 30 2.54 -5.26 -25.13
C ILE A 30 1.10 -4.87 -25.48
N ASP A 31 0.27 -5.84 -25.89
CA ASP A 31 -1.16 -5.62 -26.03
C ASP A 31 -1.82 -5.56 -24.65
N LEU A 32 -2.29 -4.37 -24.28
CA LEU A 32 -2.97 -4.11 -23.01
C LEU A 32 -4.48 -4.37 -23.06
N GLY A 33 -5.11 -4.31 -24.24
CA GLY A 33 -6.56 -4.33 -24.36
C GLY A 33 -7.24 -3.33 -23.40
N SER A 34 -8.27 -3.79 -22.68
CA SER A 34 -9.05 -2.98 -21.72
C SER A 34 -8.94 -3.48 -20.27
N ARG A 35 -7.93 -4.30 -19.95
CA ARG A 35 -7.79 -4.87 -18.61
C ARG A 35 -7.15 -3.86 -17.66
N ARG A 36 -7.40 -4.05 -16.36
CA ARG A 36 -6.68 -3.31 -15.32
C ARG A 36 -5.32 -3.94 -15.12
N GLU A 37 -4.30 -3.10 -15.04
CA GLU A 37 -2.92 -3.52 -14.80
C GLU A 37 -2.41 -2.96 -13.47
N LEU A 38 -1.55 -3.72 -12.81
CA LEU A 38 -0.81 -3.24 -11.66
C LEU A 38 0.39 -2.43 -12.15
N PHE A 39 0.59 -1.25 -11.57
CA PHE A 39 1.74 -0.41 -11.86
C PHE A 39 2.71 -0.45 -10.68
N ILE A 40 3.43 -1.57 -10.55
CA ILE A 40 4.28 -1.88 -9.38
C ILE A 40 5.74 -2.18 -9.75
N ASP A 41 6.04 -2.30 -11.04
CA ASP A 41 7.34 -2.64 -11.59
C ASP A 41 7.59 -1.90 -12.91
N ASP A 42 8.70 -2.20 -13.59
CA ASP A 42 9.11 -1.58 -14.84
C ASP A 42 8.57 -2.28 -16.09
N TYR A 43 7.74 -3.32 -15.96
CA TYR A 43 7.29 -4.14 -17.09
C TYR A 43 6.51 -3.34 -18.14
N LEU A 44 5.65 -2.41 -17.69
CA LEU A 44 4.85 -1.55 -18.56
C LEU A 44 5.52 -0.21 -18.88
N ILE A 45 6.76 0.01 -18.44
CA ILE A 45 7.46 1.27 -18.61
C ILE A 45 8.31 1.22 -19.88
N GLY A 46 7.94 2.04 -20.86
CA GLY A 46 8.71 2.17 -22.10
C GLY A 46 10.04 2.91 -21.92
N GLU A 47 10.07 3.94 -21.07
CA GLU A 47 11.26 4.76 -20.83
C GLU A 47 11.21 5.45 -19.45
N MET A 48 12.38 5.61 -18.82
CA MET A 48 12.60 6.42 -17.62
C MET A 48 13.78 7.36 -17.86
N GLN A 49 13.60 8.66 -17.67
CA GLN A 49 14.65 9.68 -17.77
C GLN A 49 14.65 10.50 -16.48
N ASP A 50 15.77 10.50 -15.77
CA ASP A 50 15.96 11.25 -14.51
C ASP A 50 14.86 10.99 -13.44
N VAL A 51 14.30 9.78 -13.45
CA VAL A 51 13.28 9.32 -12.49
C VAL A 51 13.60 7.90 -12.02
N GLU A 52 13.07 7.52 -10.85
CA GLU A 52 13.19 6.18 -10.29
C GLU A 52 11.84 5.68 -9.75
N LEU A 53 11.60 4.37 -9.86
CA LEU A 53 10.50 3.71 -9.19
C LEU A 53 10.85 3.47 -7.73
N LEU A 54 10.13 4.12 -6.83
CA LEU A 54 10.29 3.93 -5.39
C LEU A 54 9.01 3.40 -4.76
N ALA A 55 9.12 2.30 -4.04
CA ALA A 55 8.11 1.92 -3.07
C ALA A 55 8.13 2.95 -1.93
N HIS A 56 6.98 3.55 -1.63
CA HIS A 56 6.85 4.44 -0.48
C HIS A 56 7.20 3.69 0.79
N GLN A 57 8.26 4.15 1.47
CA GLN A 57 8.65 3.58 2.76
C GLN A 57 7.69 4.09 3.84
N PRO A 58 7.01 3.20 4.57
CA PRO A 58 6.16 3.62 5.68
C PRO A 58 7.04 4.30 6.75
N ARG A 59 6.62 5.47 7.20
CA ARG A 59 7.20 6.14 8.36
C ARG A 59 6.38 5.76 9.58
N ARG A 60 7.06 5.48 10.68
CA ARG A 60 6.39 5.28 11.97
C ARG A 60 5.94 6.65 12.46
N GLU A 61 4.64 6.80 12.63
CA GLU A 61 3.99 8.00 13.18
C GLU A 61 3.31 7.66 14.52
N GLU A 62 2.45 8.55 15.00
CA GLU A 62 1.64 8.36 16.20
C GLU A 62 0.64 7.20 16.11
N ILE A 63 0.06 6.85 17.27
CA ILE A 63 -1.02 5.86 17.33
C ILE A 63 -2.31 6.52 16.84
N ALA A 64 -2.69 6.20 15.60
CA ALA A 64 -3.93 6.70 14.97
C ALA A 64 -5.21 6.19 15.66
N LEU A 65 -5.19 4.94 16.14
CA LEU A 65 -6.33 4.32 16.80
C LEU A 65 -5.87 3.24 17.79
N THR A 66 -6.37 3.32 19.03
CA THR A 66 -6.24 2.25 20.04
C THR A 66 -7.55 1.50 20.11
N PHE A 67 -7.51 0.17 20.02
CA PHE A 67 -8.69 -0.70 20.14
C PHE A 67 -8.87 -1.10 21.60
N ASP A 68 -9.69 -0.32 22.32
CA ASP A 68 -9.90 -0.37 23.76
C ASP A 68 -11.37 -0.54 24.17
N LYS A 69 -12.28 -0.71 23.20
CA LYS A 69 -13.71 -0.84 23.47
C LYS A 69 -14.06 -2.29 23.82
N PRO A 70 -15.02 -2.51 24.75
CA PRO A 70 -15.35 -3.87 25.22
C PRO A 70 -15.72 -4.87 24.11
N TRP A 71 -16.35 -4.40 23.04
CA TRP A 71 -16.75 -5.23 21.90
C TRP A 71 -15.63 -5.51 20.90
N GLU A 72 -14.49 -4.84 21.02
CA GLU A 72 -13.32 -5.06 20.15
C GLU A 72 -12.56 -6.34 20.53
N GLY A 73 -12.72 -6.81 21.77
CA GLY A 73 -12.07 -8.01 22.29
C GLY A 73 -10.55 -7.84 22.41
N ASN A 74 -9.84 -8.96 22.34
CA ASN A 74 -8.37 -9.01 22.40
C ASN A 74 -7.71 -9.19 21.00
N GLY A 75 -8.52 -9.28 19.94
CA GLY A 75 -8.06 -9.45 18.56
C GLY A 75 -8.74 -8.47 17.61
N CYS A 76 -7.97 -7.50 17.12
CA CYS A 76 -8.39 -6.58 16.06
C CYS A 76 -7.49 -6.69 14.84
N GLY A 77 -8.06 -6.69 13.63
CA GLY A 77 -7.28 -6.86 12.41
C GLY A 77 -8.10 -6.68 11.13
N TYR A 78 -7.49 -7.03 9.99
CA TYR A 78 -8.12 -6.97 8.66
C TYR A 78 -8.76 -5.60 8.36
N PHE A 79 -7.97 -4.54 8.54
CA PHE A 79 -8.38 -3.17 8.29
C PHE A 79 -8.55 -2.92 6.78
N THR A 80 -9.75 -2.51 6.37
CA THR A 80 -10.03 -2.03 5.02
C THR A 80 -10.38 -0.55 5.10
N VAL A 81 -9.54 0.31 4.53
CA VAL A 81 -9.75 1.76 4.49
C VAL A 81 -10.11 2.21 3.09
N LEU A 82 -11.21 2.94 2.96
CA LEU A 82 -11.71 3.46 1.69
C LEU A 82 -12.02 4.95 1.85
N HIS A 83 -11.67 5.76 0.86
CA HIS A 83 -12.13 7.15 0.82
C HIS A 83 -13.48 7.23 0.11
N ASP A 84 -14.50 7.69 0.83
CA ASP A 84 -15.82 7.99 0.29
C ASP A 84 -15.83 9.43 -0.21
N SER A 85 -15.61 9.61 -1.52
CA SER A 85 -15.53 10.93 -2.13
C SER A 85 -16.85 11.70 -2.14
N GLN A 86 -17.99 11.03 -1.91
CA GLN A 86 -19.29 11.70 -1.87
C GLN A 86 -19.48 12.41 -0.52
N GLU A 87 -19.09 11.74 0.56
CA GLU A 87 -19.20 12.24 1.93
C GLU A 87 -17.92 12.95 2.41
N GLY A 88 -16.82 12.85 1.66
CA GLY A 88 -15.54 13.46 2.01
C GLY A 88 -14.88 12.85 3.25
N VAL A 89 -15.14 11.57 3.52
CA VAL A 89 -14.62 10.86 4.70
C VAL A 89 -13.92 9.56 4.32
N TYR A 90 -12.91 9.20 5.10
CA TYR A 90 -12.33 7.88 5.11
C TYR A 90 -13.17 6.96 5.99
N ARG A 91 -13.48 5.78 5.46
CA ARG A 91 -14.21 4.70 6.15
C ARG A 91 -13.25 3.56 6.41
N MET A 92 -13.18 3.10 7.66
CA MET A 92 -12.42 1.91 8.06
C MET A 92 -13.36 0.83 8.53
N TYR A 93 -13.25 -0.35 7.93
CA TYR A 93 -13.91 -1.57 8.38
C TYR A 93 -12.84 -2.50 8.97
N TYR A 94 -13.12 -3.10 10.11
CA TYR A 94 -12.15 -3.96 10.81
C TYR A 94 -12.81 -5.12 11.52
N HIS A 95 -12.04 -6.20 11.68
CA HIS A 95 -12.45 -7.34 12.49
C HIS A 95 -12.25 -7.01 13.96
N ALA A 96 -13.24 -7.35 14.77
CA ALA A 96 -13.23 -7.30 16.23
C ALA A 96 -13.60 -8.68 16.77
N TRP A 97 -12.77 -9.24 17.64
CA TRP A 97 -12.91 -10.62 18.08
C TRP A 97 -12.30 -10.85 19.47
N GLN A 98 -13.04 -11.54 20.34
CA GLN A 98 -12.47 -12.16 21.54
C GLN A 98 -11.91 -13.53 21.17
N ILE A 99 -10.60 -13.59 20.95
CA ILE A 99 -9.87 -14.84 20.70
C ILE A 99 -9.80 -15.61 22.02
N PRO A 100 -10.23 -16.89 22.06
CA PRO A 100 -10.11 -17.71 23.25
C PRO A 100 -8.65 -17.81 23.67
N THR A 101 -8.39 -17.42 24.91
CA THR A 101 -7.11 -17.69 25.57
C THR A 101 -7.34 -18.88 26.49
N GLY A 102 -6.31 -19.63 26.89
CA GLY A 102 -6.51 -20.76 27.82
C GLY A 102 -7.17 -20.39 29.18
N VAL A 103 -7.44 -19.11 29.42
CA VAL A 103 -8.08 -18.54 30.62
C VAL A 103 -9.47 -17.96 30.32
N GLU A 104 -9.68 -17.36 29.14
CA GLU A 104 -10.94 -16.70 28.76
C GLU A 104 -11.58 -17.39 27.55
N GLY A 105 -12.89 -17.62 27.62
CA GLY A 105 -13.66 -18.10 26.48
C GLY A 105 -13.59 -17.15 25.28
N GLY A 106 -13.78 -17.70 24.08
CA GLY A 106 -13.85 -16.92 22.85
C GLY A 106 -15.22 -16.27 22.66
N GLY A 107 -15.27 -15.27 21.77
CA GLY A 107 -16.50 -14.67 21.26
C GLY A 107 -16.62 -14.83 19.75
N PRO A 108 -17.73 -14.40 19.13
CA PRO A 108 -17.84 -14.35 17.68
C PRO A 108 -16.92 -13.28 17.10
N LEU A 109 -16.53 -13.47 15.83
CA LEU A 109 -15.87 -12.43 15.04
C LEU A 109 -16.95 -11.48 14.51
N THR A 110 -16.74 -10.18 14.70
CA THR A 110 -17.63 -9.12 14.23
C THR A 110 -16.89 -8.16 13.31
N ILE A 111 -17.63 -7.43 12.47
CA ILE A 111 -17.10 -6.32 11.67
C ILE A 111 -17.56 -5.02 12.30
N ALA A 112 -16.61 -4.16 12.65
CA ALA A 112 -16.84 -2.84 13.19
C ALA A 112 -16.37 -1.74 12.24
N TYR A 113 -16.81 -0.51 12.48
CA TYR A 113 -16.67 0.63 11.56
C TYR A 113 -16.12 1.87 12.27
N CYS A 114 -15.14 2.54 11.65
CA CYS A 114 -14.67 3.86 12.05
C CYS A 114 -14.70 4.82 10.87
N GLU A 115 -14.74 6.12 11.15
CA GLU A 115 -14.65 7.17 10.14
C GLU A 115 -13.63 8.25 10.51
N SER A 116 -13.06 8.89 9.50
CA SER A 116 -12.05 9.93 9.65
C SER A 116 -12.16 10.96 8.54
N GLU A 117 -11.92 12.23 8.86
CA GLU A 117 -11.89 13.33 7.88
C GLU A 117 -10.49 13.50 7.24
N ASP A 118 -9.44 13.03 7.92
CA ASP A 118 -8.04 13.24 7.54
C ASP A 118 -7.25 11.92 7.34
N GLY A 119 -7.87 10.78 7.61
CA GLY A 119 -7.24 9.45 7.56
C GLY A 119 -6.29 9.15 8.74
N ILE A 120 -6.16 10.08 9.68
CA ILE A 120 -5.22 10.02 10.81
C ILE A 120 -6.00 9.88 12.12
N HIS A 121 -7.03 10.71 12.32
CA HIS A 121 -7.86 10.72 13.52
C HIS A 121 -9.19 10.01 13.26
N TRP A 122 -9.46 8.95 14.01
CA TRP A 122 -10.61 8.07 13.78
C TRP A 122 -11.67 8.21 14.87
N LYS A 123 -12.92 8.32 14.43
CA LYS A 123 -14.12 8.35 15.26
C LYS A 123 -14.86 7.01 15.15
N ARG A 124 -15.39 6.53 16.28
CA ARG A 124 -16.28 5.36 16.35
C ARG A 124 -17.71 5.85 16.56
N PRO A 125 -18.52 5.98 15.51
CA PRO A 125 -19.90 6.40 15.69
C PRO A 125 -20.72 5.29 16.36
N SER A 126 -21.66 5.67 17.20
CA SER A 126 -22.71 4.75 17.67
C SER A 126 -23.67 4.47 16.52
N LEU A 127 -23.61 3.26 15.95
CA LEU A 127 -24.42 2.87 14.80
C LEU A 127 -25.84 2.44 15.20
N GLY A 128 -26.04 1.95 16.43
CA GLY A 128 -27.36 1.48 16.88
C GLY A 128 -27.84 0.20 16.20
N LEU A 129 -26.96 -0.54 15.53
CA LEU A 129 -27.32 -1.70 14.70
C LEU A 129 -27.31 -3.01 15.48
N CYS A 130 -26.15 -3.38 16.01
CA CYS A 130 -25.91 -4.65 16.72
C CYS A 130 -25.94 -4.47 18.24
N GLU A 131 -26.42 -5.49 18.95
CA GLU A 131 -26.45 -5.49 20.41
C GLU A 131 -25.16 -6.08 20.98
N PHE A 132 -24.57 -5.40 21.97
CA PHE A 132 -23.46 -5.87 22.76
C PHE A 132 -23.69 -5.54 24.23
N ASN A 133 -23.64 -6.53 25.11
CA ASN A 133 -23.89 -6.39 26.55
C ASN A 133 -25.16 -5.57 26.89
N GLY A 134 -26.26 -5.82 26.17
CA GLY A 134 -27.55 -5.17 26.40
C GLY A 134 -27.66 -3.72 25.90
N SER A 135 -26.67 -3.23 25.13
CA SER A 135 -26.68 -1.91 24.51
C SER A 135 -26.40 -1.99 23.01
N LYS A 136 -26.92 -1.01 22.26
CA LYS A 136 -26.55 -0.79 20.84
C LYS A 136 -25.64 0.43 20.63
N ASP A 137 -25.15 1.02 21.72
CA ASP A 137 -24.17 2.11 21.70
C ASP A 137 -22.77 1.58 21.41
N ASN A 138 -22.56 1.22 20.15
CA ASN A 138 -21.32 0.67 19.62
C ASN A 138 -21.22 0.92 18.11
N ASN A 139 -20.04 0.66 17.56
CA ASN A 139 -19.75 0.80 16.14
C ASN A 139 -19.70 -0.55 15.39
N ILE A 140 -20.37 -1.58 15.91
CA ILE A 140 -20.47 -2.89 15.25
C ILE A 140 -21.44 -2.75 14.08
N LEU A 141 -20.95 -3.11 12.89
CA LEU A 141 -21.70 -3.09 11.65
C LEU A 141 -22.34 -4.47 11.37
N LEU A 142 -21.60 -5.56 11.63
CA LEU A 142 -22.05 -6.94 11.40
C LEU A 142 -21.61 -7.84 12.56
N ASP A 143 -22.56 -8.48 13.23
CA ASP A 143 -22.36 -9.35 14.40
C ASP A 143 -22.67 -10.83 14.17
N LYS A 144 -23.18 -11.18 12.98
CA LYS A 144 -23.61 -12.53 12.59
C LYS A 144 -22.92 -12.96 11.30
N LEU A 145 -21.60 -12.98 11.30
CA LEU A 145 -20.89 -13.72 10.27
C LEU A 145 -21.16 -15.20 10.56
N ALA A 146 -22.01 -15.82 9.74
CA ALA A 146 -22.34 -17.23 9.86
C ALA A 146 -21.04 -18.03 10.03
N ASP A 147 -20.94 -18.71 11.16
CA ASP A 147 -20.05 -19.82 11.39
C ASP A 147 -20.19 -20.75 10.18
N GLY A 148 -19.14 -20.83 9.36
CA GLY A 148 -19.09 -21.65 8.14
C GLY A 148 -19.10 -23.15 8.43
N GLY A 149 -19.87 -23.59 9.41
CA GLY A 149 -20.01 -24.94 9.90
C GLY A 149 -21.48 -25.36 9.96
N SER A 150 -21.99 -25.82 8.82
CA SER A 150 -22.94 -26.94 8.73
C SER A 150 -22.88 -27.55 7.34
#